data_AF-A0A978SIX3-F1
#
_entry.id   AF-A0A978SIX3-F1
#
_cell.length_a   1.000
_cell.length_b   1.000
_cell.length_c   1.000
_cell.angle_alpha   90.00
_cell.angle_beta   90.00
_cell.angle_gamma   90.00
#
_symmetry.space_group_name_H-M   'P 1'
#
loop_
_entity.id
_entity.type
_entity.pdbx_description
1 polymer ?
#
loop_
_entity_poly.entity_id
_entity_poly.type
_entity_poly.pdbx_seq_one_letter_code
_entity_poly.pdbx_strand_id
1 'polypeptide(L)' 'MKRLASLLLSAIAAIWIAVIAIVSVQNYTPVTLRFFTYQSIQVPLGLVLAFSISFGVLGAALLVPLTGQAGSQDDDPL' A
#
# COMPACT_ATOMS: atom_id res chain seq x y z
N MET A 1 20.32 -7.89 -12.39
CA MET A 1 19.82 -7.10 -11.24
C MET A 1 18.29 -6.98 -11.20
N LYS A 2 17.59 -6.70 -12.31
CA LYS A 2 16.11 -6.58 -12.35
C LYS A 2 15.35 -7.76 -11.70
N ARG A 3 15.70 -9.02 -11.97
CA ARG A 3 15.02 -10.18 -11.36
C ARG A 3 15.17 -10.25 -9.83
N LEU A 4 16.35 -9.93 -9.31
CA LEU A 4 16.58 -9.88 -7.86
C LEU A 4 15.79 -8.73 -7.23
N ALA A 5 15.74 -7.56 -7.87
CA ALA A 5 14.91 -6.45 -7.43
C ALA A 5 13.41 -6.82 -7.38
N SER A 6 12.90 -7.51 -8.41
CA SER A 6 11.50 -7.98 -8.42
C SER A 6 11.22 -9.02 -7.32
N LEU A 7 12.16 -9.94 -7.06
CA LEU A 7 12.03 -10.93 -5.98
C LEU A 7 12.06 -10.28 -4.60
N LEU A 8 12.94 -9.30 -4.38
CA LEU A 8 13.00 -8.56 -3.14
C LEU A 8 11.71 -7.76 -2.91
N LEU A 9 11.21 -7.09 -3.96
CA LEU A 9 9.98 -6.31 -3.87
C LEU A 9 8.76 -7.18 -3.55
N SER A 10 8.64 -8.35 -4.19
CA SER A 10 7.54 -9.28 -3.91
C SER A 10 7.64 -9.91 -2.52
N ALA A 11 8.86 -10.22 -2.05
CA ALA A 11 9.08 -10.72 -0.70
C ALA A 11 8.69 -9.67 0.35
N ILE A 12 9.10 -8.42 0.15
CA ILE A 12 8.71 -7.30 1.01
C ILE A 12 7.18 -7.17 1.04
N ALA A 13 6.52 -7.17 -0.12
CA ALA A 13 5.06 -7.08 -0.20
C ALA A 13 4.36 -8.23 0.54
N ALA A 14 4.84 -9.46 0.40
CA ALA A 14 4.30 -10.62 1.10
C ALA A 14 4.46 -10.51 2.63
N ILE A 15 5.62 -10.06 3.10
CA ILE A 15 5.89 -9.80 4.52
C ILE A 15 4.93 -8.73 5.05
N TRP A 16 4.75 -7.63 4.32
CA TRP A 16 3.82 -6.57 4.70
C TRP A 16 2.38 -7.08 4.82
N ILE A 17 1.90 -7.88 3.87
CA ILE A 17 0.57 -8.50 3.92
C ILE A 17 0.43 -9.37 5.18
N ALA A 18 1.41 -10.20 5.48
CA ALA A 18 1.39 -11.07 6.66
C ALA A 18 1.37 -10.27 7.97
N VAL A 19 2.21 -9.23 8.07
CA VAL A 19 2.26 -8.34 9.23
C VAL A 19 0.91 -7.66 9.46
N ILE A 20 0.28 -7.11 8.42
CA ILE A 20 -1.03 -6.45 8.53
C ILE A 20 -2.10 -7.46 8.98
N ALA A 21 -2.09 -8.67 8.42
CA ALA A 21 -3.04 -9.71 8.80
C ALA A 21 -2.89 -10.10 10.28
N ILE A 22 -1.66 -10.33 10.73
CA ILE A 22 -1.36 -10.66 12.13
C ILE A 22 -1.77 -9.52 13.05
N VAL A 23 -1.34 -8.29 12.76
CA VAL A 23 -1.68 -7.10 13.56
C VAL A 23 -3.19 -6.89 13.58
N SER A 24 -3.88 -7.07 12.44
CA SER A 24 -5.34 -6.96 12.33
C SER A 24 -6.07 -7.97 13.23
N VAL A 25 -5.65 -9.23 13.21
CA VAL A 25 -6.28 -10.29 14.02
C VAL A 25 -6.00 -10.08 15.50
N GLN A 26 -4.77 -9.68 15.84
CA GLN A 26 -4.36 -9.48 17.23
C GLN A 26 -4.89 -8.18 17.85
N ASN A 27 -5.17 -7.16 17.04
CA ASN A 27 -5.63 -5.85 17.48
C ASN A 27 -7.04 -5.57 16.93
N TYR A 28 -8.00 -6.42 17.33
CA TYR A 28 -9.41 -6.27 16.94
C TYR A 28 -10.11 -5.09 17.63
N THR A 29 -9.40 -4.38 18.52
CA THR A 29 -9.93 -3.19 19.20
C THR A 29 -10.33 -2.14 18.18
N PRO A 30 -11.60 -1.67 18.20
CA PRO A 30 -12.03 -0.62 17.30
C PRO A 30 -11.29 0.68 17.61
N VAL A 31 -10.86 1.37 16.56
CA VAL A 31 -10.26 2.70 16.64
C VAL A 31 -11.24 3.75 16.10
N THR A 32 -11.16 4.95 16.66
CA THR A 32 -11.95 6.10 16.19
C THR A 32 -11.03 7.07 15.48
N LEU A 33 -11.27 7.34 14.20
CA LEU A 33 -10.54 8.36 13.46
C LEU A 33 -11.18 9.72 13.75
N ARG A 34 -10.37 10.69 14.21
CA ARG A 34 -10.84 12.06 14.45
C ARG A 34 -10.38 12.94 13.29
N PHE A 35 -11.32 13.58 12.62
CA PHE A 35 -11.10 14.49 11.50
C PHE A 35 -11.43 15.91 11.94
N PHE A 36 -10.43 16.62 12.46
CA PHE A 36 -10.60 17.95 13.05
C PHE A 36 -11.71 17.97 14.13
N THR A 37 -12.92 18.44 13.80
CA THR A 37 -14.08 18.46 14.70
C THR A 37 -14.92 17.17 14.65
N TYR A 38 -14.81 16.38 13.58
CA TYR A 38 -15.60 15.17 13.36
C TYR A 38 -14.91 13.93 13.91
N GLN A 39 -15.70 12.93 14.28
CA GLN A 39 -15.22 11.58 14.61
C GLN A 39 -15.89 10.56 13.71
N SER A 40 -15.11 9.59 13.24
CA SER A 40 -15.65 8.45 12.52
C SER A 40 -16.44 7.54 13.47
N ILE A 41 -17.20 6.62 12.88
CA ILE A 41 -17.63 5.43 13.63
C ILE A 41 -16.40 4.62 14.06
N GLN A 42 -16.59 3.74 15.02
CA GLN A 42 -15.57 2.80 15.43
C GLN A 42 -15.23 1.86 14.27
N VAL A 43 -13.98 1.90 13.81
CA VAL A 43 -13.48 1.10 12.68
C VAL A 43 -12.45 0.11 13.22
N PRO A 44 -12.50 -1.18 12.85
CA PRO A 44 -11.45 -2.13 13.24
C PRO A 44 -10.08 -1.68 12.71
N LEU A 45 -9.03 -1.77 13.53
CA LEU A 45 -7.67 -1.34 13.14
C LEU A 45 -7.21 -2.00 11.84
N GLY A 46 -7.51 -3.29 11.66
CA GLY A 46 -7.21 -4.01 10.44
C GLY A 46 -7.76 -3.36 9.17
N LEU A 47 -8.99 -2.84 9.24
CA LEU A 47 -9.61 -2.16 8.11
C LEU A 47 -8.92 -0.82 7.82
N VAL A 48 -8.52 -0.09 8.86
CA VAL A 48 -7.75 1.16 8.71
C VAL A 48 -6.40 0.89 8.04
N LEU A 49 -5.67 -0.14 8.46
CA LEU A 49 -4.39 -0.52 7.86
C LEU A 49 -4.54 -0.96 6.40
N ALA A 50 -5.56 -1.77 6.10
CA ALA A 50 -5.84 -2.22 4.74
C ALA A 50 -6.15 -1.04 3.81
N PHE A 51 -6.99 -0.09 4.24
CA PHE A 51 -7.26 1.12 3.47
C PHE A 51 -6.01 1.99 3.30
N SER A 52 -5.23 2.19 4.36
CA SER A 52 -4.02 3.02 4.32
C SER A 52 -3.03 2.53 3.27
N ILE A 53 -2.76 1.23 3.22
CA ILE A 53 -1.83 0.67 2.23
C ILE A 53 -2.44 0.68 0.83
N SER A 54 -3.73 0.35 0.69
CA SER A 54 -4.40 0.37 -0.61
C SER A 54 -4.35 1.77 -1.23
N PHE A 55 -4.65 2.81 -0.45
CA PHE A 55 -4.55 4.20 -0.92
C PHE A 55 -3.10 4.64 -1.14
N GLY A 56 -2.16 4.23 -0.29
CA GLY A 56 -0.73 4.54 -0.47
C GLY A 56 -0.18 3.95 -1.77
N VAL A 57 -0.46 2.67 -2.03
CA VAL A 57 -0.04 1.98 -3.26
C VAL A 57 -0.73 2.56 -4.49
N LEU A 58 -2.05 2.79 -4.43
CA LEU A 58 -2.79 3.38 -5.54
C LEU A 58 -2.33 4.81 -5.83
N GLY A 59 -2.14 5.63 -4.79
CA GLY A 59 -1.62 6.98 -4.90
C GLY A 59 -0.22 7.00 -5.51
N ALA A 60 0.68 6.13 -5.06
CA ALA A 60 2.01 6.01 -5.65
C ALA A 60 1.93 5.63 -7.14
N ALA A 61 1.08 4.66 -7.51
CA ALA A 61 0.89 4.25 -8.90
C ALA A 61 0.35 5.39 -9.78
N LEU A 62 -0.58 6.19 -9.26
CA LEU A 62 -1.11 7.37 -9.97
C LEU A 62 -0.09 8.51 -10.11
N LEU A 63 0.92 8.56 -9.24
CA LEU A 63 2.01 9.56 -9.31
C LEU A 63 3.12 9.16 -10.29
N VAL A 64 3.26 7.87 -10.66
CA VAL A 64 4.31 7.39 -11.60
C VAL A 64 4.31 8.14 -12.95
N PRO A 65 3.17 8.43 -13.60
CA PRO A 65 3.16 9.21 -14.84
C PRO A 65 3.73 10.61 -14.68
N LEU A 66 3.59 11.23 -13.50
CA LEU A 66 4.06 12.58 -13.22
C LEU A 66 5.57 12.65 -13.02
N THR A 67 6.24 11.52 -12.74
CA THR A 67 7.69 11.47 -12.54
C THR A 67 8.48 11.31 -13.85
N GLY A 68 7.81 11.33 -15.01
CA GLY A 68 8.43 11.13 -16.33
C GLY A 68 8.89 9.69 -16.61
N GLN A 69 8.67 8.77 -15.68
CA GLN A 69 9.06 7.36 -15.80
C GLN A 69 8.07 6.51 -16.60
N ALA A 70 6.91 7.05 -16.97
CA ALA A 70 5.89 6.35 -17.74
C ALA A 70 6.25 6.13 -19.23
N GLY A 71 7.39 6.66 -19.70
CA GLY A 71 7.75 6.67 -21.12
C GLY A 71 8.95 5.81 -21.55
N SER A 72 9.68 5.14 -20.64
CA SER A 72 10.82 4.30 -21.04
C SER A 72 10.39 2.84 -21.31
N GLN A 73 9.36 2.68 -22.15
CA GLN A 73 9.10 1.43 -22.85
C GLN A 73 10.02 1.51 -24.08
N ASP A 74 11.14 0.80 -24.04
CA ASP A 74 12.09 0.73 -25.16
C ASP A 74 11.31 0.32 -26.43
N ASP A 75 11.11 1.27 -27.33
CA ASP A 75 10.72 1.03 -28.72
C ASP A 75 11.90 0.29 -29.37
N ASP A 76 11.85 -1.04 -29.41
CA ASP A 76 12.76 -1.86 -30.22
C ASP A 76 12.48 -1.55 -31.70
N PRO A 77 13.41 -0.92 -32.46
CA PRO A 77 13.29 -0.84 -33.89
C PRO A 77 13.83 -2.14 -34.50
N LEU A 78 12.98 -2.80 -35.27
CA LEU A 78 13.30 -3.97 -36.09
C LEU A 78 14.50 -3.74 -37.01
#